data_AF-A0AAD8N087-F1
#
_entry.id   AF-A0AAD8N087-F1
#
_cell.length_a   1.000
_cell.length_b   1.000
_cell.length_c   1.000
_cell.angle_alpha   90.00
_cell.angle_beta   90.00
_cell.angle_gamma   90.00
#
_symmetry.space_group_name_H-M   'P 1'
#
loop_
_entity.id
_entity.type
_entity.pdbx_description
1 polymer ?
#
loop_
_entity_poly.entity_id
_entity_poly.type
_entity_poly.pdbx_seq_one_letter_code
_entity_poly.pdbx_strand_id
1 'polypeptide(L)'
;MNHTQTRPKFYEPRKGVEFTGLGGLWGPLASLKLFLLLLLLMRICEIQSDRSITVLAAIQSYVKNTFYNQGCNPVKCTSASISEAVNIDKKADYVILVMGLDQNEEREDFDRVDLVLPGLQQSLITNVT
;
A
#
# COMPACT_ATOMS: atom_id res chain seq x y z
N MET A 1 -3.14 30.05 -9.72
CA MET A 1 -3.95 28.86 -9.41
C MET A 1 -3.30 28.19 -8.21
N ASN A 2 -3.94 28.30 -7.04
CA ASN A 2 -3.35 27.91 -5.76
C ASN A 2 -3.61 26.40 -5.53
N HIS A 3 -2.68 25.55 -5.95
CA HIS A 3 -2.70 24.13 -5.58
C HIS A 3 -1.92 23.96 -4.27
N THR A 4 -2.62 24.15 -3.15
CA THR A 4 -2.11 23.73 -1.85
C THR A 4 -2.14 22.21 -1.80
N GLN A 5 -1.03 21.57 -2.15
CA GLN A 5 -0.84 20.13 -1.99
C GLN A 5 -0.79 19.81 -0.50
N THR A 6 -1.94 19.42 0.06
CA THR A 6 -2.02 18.98 1.45
C THR A 6 -1.25 17.68 1.59
N ARG A 7 -0.16 17.71 2.37
CA ARG A 7 0.61 16.53 2.73
C ARG A 7 -0.33 15.43 3.23
N PRO A 8 -0.16 14.16 2.80
CA PRO A 8 -0.96 13.06 3.31
C PRO A 8 -0.80 13.03 4.83
N LYS A 9 -1.91 13.18 5.55
CA LYS A 9 -1.92 13.02 7.00
C LYS A 9 -1.77 11.54 7.29
N PHE A 10 -0.61 11.15 7.80
CA PHE A 10 -0.48 9.88 8.49
C PHE A 10 -1.33 10.00 9.75
N TYR A 11 -2.49 9.34 9.78
CA TYR A 11 -3.32 9.32 10.97
C TYR A 11 -2.63 8.42 12.00
N GLU A 12 -2.14 9.04 13.06
CA GLU A 12 -1.57 8.35 14.20
C GLU A 12 -2.68 7.55 14.91
N PRO A 13 -2.45 6.27 15.24
CA PRO A 13 -3.45 5.45 15.93
C PRO A 13 -3.94 6.12 17.20
N ARG A 14 -5.27 6.13 17.42
CA ARG A 14 -5.85 6.51 18.72
C ARG A 14 -5.55 5.41 19.75
N LYS A 15 -4.34 5.44 20.30
CA LYS A 15 -3.73 4.67 21.41
C LYS A 15 -2.61 3.71 21.00
N GLY A 16 -1.62 3.66 21.89
CA GLY A 16 -0.29 3.08 21.71
C GLY A 16 -0.31 1.62 21.25
N VAL A 17 0.41 1.38 20.17
CA VAL A 17 0.68 0.04 19.66
C VAL A 17 2.01 -0.40 20.25
N GLU A 18 1.96 -1.36 21.17
CA GLU A 18 3.13 -2.09 21.66
C GLU A 18 3.23 -3.40 20.87
N PHE A 19 4.08 -3.42 19.84
CA PHE A 19 4.45 -4.65 19.14
C PHE A 19 5.48 -5.40 19.99
N THR A 20 5.03 -6.20 20.95
CA THR A 20 5.88 -7.13 21.69
C THR A 20 5.96 -8.46 20.94
N GLY A 21 7.11 -8.72 20.29
CA GLY A 21 7.29 -9.98 19.56
C GLY A 21 8.62 -10.17 18.83
N LEU A 22 9.70 -10.30 19.62
CA LEU A 22 10.97 -11.02 19.39
C LEU A 22 11.65 -10.96 18.01
N GLY A 23 12.73 -10.17 17.97
CA GLY A 23 13.80 -10.29 17.00
C GLY A 23 14.60 -11.59 17.12
N GLY A 24 15.24 -11.96 16.02
CA GLY A 24 16.16 -13.08 15.92
C GLY A 24 16.88 -13.09 14.57
N LEU A 25 17.86 -12.19 14.41
CA LEU A 25 18.86 -12.29 13.35
C LEU A 25 19.96 -13.25 13.82
N TRP A 26 20.12 -14.39 13.16
CA TRP A 26 21.24 -15.31 13.41
C TRP A 26 21.81 -15.86 12.10
N GLY A 27 23.11 -15.62 11.89
CA GLY A 27 23.92 -16.33 10.90
C GLY A 27 25.16 -15.55 10.42
N PRO A 28 26.36 -15.84 10.95
CA PRO A 28 27.62 -15.25 10.50
C PRO A 28 28.36 -16.23 9.58
N LEU A 29 27.95 -16.39 8.31
CA LEU A 29 28.77 -16.92 7.20
C LEU A 29 27.90 -17.13 5.95
N ALA A 30 28.15 -16.37 4.89
CA ALA A 30 28.15 -16.89 3.52
C ALA A 30 28.96 -15.93 2.65
N SER A 31 30.27 -15.95 2.90
CA SER A 31 31.36 -15.61 1.98
C SER A 31 31.06 -14.77 0.74
N LEU A 32 31.54 -13.53 0.80
CA LEU A 32 32.41 -12.92 -0.21
C LEU A 32 32.35 -13.54 -1.62
N LYS A 33 31.38 -13.08 -2.42
CA LYS A 33 31.43 -13.05 -3.88
C LYS A 33 31.07 -11.63 -4.35
N LEU A 34 31.80 -10.65 -3.81
CA LEU A 34 31.49 -9.22 -3.91
C LEU A 34 32.23 -8.49 -5.06
N PHE A 35 32.79 -9.16 -6.07
CA PHE A 35 33.63 -8.42 -7.05
C PHE A 35 33.42 -8.65 -8.55
N LEU A 36 32.42 -9.42 -9.00
CA LEU A 36 32.23 -9.62 -10.45
C LEU A 36 30.79 -9.72 -10.97
N LEU A 37 29.81 -9.14 -10.27
CA LEU A 37 28.42 -9.08 -10.74
C LEU A 37 27.85 -7.66 -10.78
N LEU A 38 28.69 -6.70 -11.18
CA LEU A 38 28.30 -5.29 -11.40
C LEU A 38 27.73 -5.05 -12.82
N LEU A 39 27.44 -6.10 -13.59
CA LEU A 39 26.85 -6.02 -14.94
C LEU A 39 25.40 -6.55 -15.03
N LEU A 40 24.77 -6.89 -13.90
CA LEU A 40 23.43 -7.51 -13.88
C LEU A 40 22.35 -6.65 -13.21
N LEU A 41 22.58 -5.34 -13.05
CA LEU A 41 21.63 -4.41 -12.41
C LEU A 41 20.51 -3.89 -13.33
N MET A 42 20.40 -4.37 -14.58
CA MET A 42 19.25 -4.05 -15.47
C MET A 42 18.09 -5.06 -15.40
N ARG A 43 18.10 -5.99 -14.43
CA ARG A 43 17.04 -7.00 -14.24
C ARG A 43 16.30 -6.89 -12.91
N ILE A 44 16.44 -5.78 -12.20
CA ILE A 44 15.78 -5.59 -10.88
C ILE A 44 14.32 -5.13 -11.03
N CYS A 45 13.89 -4.57 -12.17
CA CYS A 45 12.49 -4.17 -12.34
C CYS A 45 11.54 -5.36 -12.66
N GLU A 46 12.08 -6.49 -13.15
CA GLU A 46 11.34 -7.76 -13.27
C GLU A 46 11.72 -8.74 -12.16
N ILE A 47 11.66 -8.32 -10.90
CA ILE A 47 11.48 -9.29 -9.82
C ILE A 47 10.07 -9.88 -10.00
N GLN A 48 10.00 -10.95 -10.79
CA GLN A 48 8.95 -11.96 -10.72
C GLN A 48 8.94 -12.47 -9.27
N SER A 49 8.15 -11.81 -8.42
CA SER A 49 7.95 -12.23 -7.05
C SER A 49 7.03 -13.44 -7.06
N ASP A 50 7.61 -14.64 -7.21
CA ASP A 50 6.90 -15.93 -7.10
C ASP A 50 6.36 -16.20 -5.67
N ARG A 51 6.36 -15.16 -4.83
CA ARG A 51 5.82 -15.16 -3.48
C ARG A 51 5.34 -13.77 -3.07
N SER A 52 4.43 -13.19 -3.86
CA SER A 52 3.73 -11.96 -3.45
C SER A 52 2.64 -12.29 -2.42
N ILE A 53 2.84 -11.92 -1.16
CA ILE A 53 1.74 -11.85 -0.19
C ILE A 53 0.94 -10.58 -0.45
N THR A 54 -0.39 -10.69 -0.49
CA THR A 54 -1.24 -9.49 -0.59
C THR A 54 -1.25 -8.76 0.76
N VAL A 55 -1.43 -7.43 0.74
CA VAL A 55 -1.53 -6.64 1.98
C VAL A 55 -2.64 -7.18 2.88
N LEU A 56 -3.78 -7.58 2.30
CA LEU A 56 -4.88 -8.19 3.04
C LEU A 56 -4.47 -9.51 3.73
N ALA A 57 -3.81 -10.42 3.00
CA ALA A 57 -3.36 -11.69 3.57
C ALA A 57 -2.33 -11.48 4.69
N ALA A 58 -1.43 -10.51 4.52
CA ALA A 58 -0.49 -10.13 5.57
C ALA A 58 -1.22 -9.62 6.82
N ILE A 59 -2.18 -8.70 6.68
CA ILE A 59 -2.96 -8.18 7.82
C ILE A 59 -3.76 -9.29 8.50
N GLN A 60 -4.41 -10.16 7.74
CA GLN A 60 -5.18 -11.30 8.25
C GLN A 60 -4.33 -12.31 9.02
N SER A 61 -3.01 -12.38 8.75
CA SER A 61 -2.11 -13.22 9.52
C SER A 61 -1.85 -12.70 10.95
N TYR A 62 -1.96 -11.38 11.16
CA TYR A 62 -1.79 -10.75 12.47
C TYR A 62 -3.12 -10.49 13.19
N VAL A 63 -4.17 -10.15 12.45
CA VAL A 63 -5.49 -9.78 12.97
C VAL A 63 -6.54 -10.79 12.52
N LYS A 64 -7.17 -11.48 13.46
CA LYS A 64 -8.15 -12.55 13.17
C LYS A 64 -9.50 -12.02 12.69
N ASN A 65 -9.91 -10.82 13.11
CA ASN A 65 -11.19 -10.22 12.77
C ASN A 65 -10.96 -9.01 11.85
N THR A 66 -11.10 -9.22 10.54
CA THR A 66 -10.88 -8.19 9.53
C THR A 66 -12.10 -8.06 8.64
N PHE A 67 -12.51 -6.83 8.34
CA PHE A 67 -13.48 -6.54 7.28
C PHE A 67 -12.72 -6.12 6.03
N TYR A 68 -13.12 -6.66 4.87
CA TYR A 68 -12.56 -6.30 3.58
C TYR A 68 -13.61 -5.63 2.71
N ASN A 69 -13.22 -4.53 2.08
CA ASN A 69 -13.97 -3.88 1.01
C ASN A 69 -12.99 -3.42 -0.06
N GLN A 70 -13.34 -3.65 -1.32
CA GLN A 70 -12.48 -3.29 -2.45
C GLN A 70 -12.34 -1.76 -2.61
N GLY A 71 -13.33 -0.99 -2.15
CA GLY A 71 -13.37 0.46 -2.23
C GLY A 71 -13.63 0.95 -3.65
N CYS A 72 -12.67 0.75 -4.54
CA CYS A 72 -12.67 1.15 -5.95
C CYS A 72 -12.39 -0.04 -6.86
N ASN A 73 -13.00 -0.07 -8.06
CA ASN A 73 -12.64 -1.00 -9.11
C ASN A 73 -12.80 -0.35 -10.50
N PRO A 74 -11.77 -0.28 -11.36
CA PRO A 74 -10.34 -0.63 -11.18
C PRO A 74 -9.56 0.47 -10.43
N VAL A 75 -8.20 0.45 -10.47
CA VAL A 75 -7.32 1.47 -9.83
C VAL A 75 -7.64 2.91 -10.26
N LYS A 76 -8.05 3.10 -11.53
CA LYS A 76 -8.59 4.38 -12.04
C LYS A 76 -9.79 4.92 -11.25
N CYS A 77 -10.43 4.07 -10.44
CA CYS A 77 -11.53 4.36 -9.54
C CYS A 77 -12.65 5.18 -10.19
N THR A 78 -13.22 4.65 -11.28
CA THR A 78 -14.37 5.25 -11.97
C THR A 78 -15.65 5.13 -11.16
N SER A 79 -15.76 4.12 -10.30
CA SER A 79 -16.82 3.95 -9.32
C SER A 79 -16.23 3.51 -7.98
N ALA A 80 -16.87 3.95 -6.89
CA ALA A 80 -16.44 3.65 -5.54
C ALA A 80 -17.61 3.28 -4.62
N SER A 81 -17.42 2.25 -3.80
CA SER A 81 -18.38 1.79 -2.78
C SER A 81 -18.23 2.59 -1.47
N ILE A 82 -18.37 3.92 -1.55
CA ILE A 82 -18.11 4.82 -0.42
C ILE A 82 -19.03 4.51 0.77
N SER A 83 -20.32 4.27 0.54
CA SER A 83 -21.29 3.98 1.60
C SER A 83 -20.95 2.71 2.39
N GLU A 84 -20.48 1.67 1.71
CA GLU A 84 -20.05 0.42 2.34
C GLU A 84 -18.76 0.61 3.14
N ALA A 85 -17.79 1.36 2.59
CA ALA A 85 -16.55 1.68 3.27
C ALA A 85 -16.81 2.44 4.59
N VAL A 86 -17.72 3.42 4.57
CA VAL A 86 -18.15 4.17 5.76
C VAL A 86 -18.86 3.27 6.78
N ASN A 87 -19.62 2.27 6.33
CA ASN A 87 -20.26 1.33 7.25
C ASN A 87 -19.26 0.39 7.94
N ILE A 88 -18.17 0.03 7.26
CA ILE A 88 -17.08 -0.74 7.85
C ILE A 88 -16.29 0.11 8.84
N ASP A 89 -15.99 1.35 8.48
CA ASP A 89 -15.32 2.32 9.33
C ASP A 89 -16.03 2.49 10.69
N LYS A 90 -17.36 2.59 10.68
CA LYS A 90 -18.17 2.65 11.91
C LYS A 90 -18.08 1.42 12.81
N LYS A 91 -17.66 0.27 12.30
CA LYS A 91 -17.61 -1.02 13.02
C LYS A 91 -16.18 -1.43 13.39
N ALA A 92 -15.18 -0.83 12.75
CA ALA A 92 -13.78 -1.20 12.91
C ALA A 92 -13.08 -0.24 13.88
N ASP A 93 -12.16 -0.77 14.69
CA ASP A 93 -11.30 0.05 15.54
C ASP A 93 -10.26 0.84 14.73
N TYR A 94 -9.84 0.26 13.60
CA TYR A 94 -8.86 0.81 12.68
C TYR A 94 -9.23 0.47 11.25
N VAL A 95 -9.02 1.43 10.34
CA VAL A 95 -9.18 1.23 8.90
C VAL A 95 -7.85 1.44 8.20
N ILE A 96 -7.48 0.48 7.34
CA ILE A 96 -6.28 0.54 6.51
C ILE A 96 -6.73 0.75 5.06
N LEU A 97 -6.47 1.94 4.52
CA LEU A 97 -6.76 2.27 3.12
C LEU A 97 -5.49 2.03 2.29
N VAL A 98 -5.57 1.09 1.34
CA VAL A 98 -4.49 0.84 0.37
C VAL A 98 -4.90 1.48 -0.96
N MET A 99 -4.34 2.65 -1.23
CA MET A 99 -4.68 3.53 -2.36
C MET A 99 -3.41 3.87 -3.14
N GLY A 100 -3.56 4.29 -4.39
CA GLY A 100 -2.43 4.73 -5.21
C GLY A 100 -2.64 4.39 -6.68
N LEU A 101 -1.52 4.05 -7.33
CA LEU A 101 -1.43 3.79 -8.75
C LEU A 101 -0.96 2.36 -9.02
N ASP A 102 -1.16 1.91 -10.25
CA ASP A 102 -0.57 0.68 -10.78
C ASP A 102 0.22 0.99 -12.06
N GLN A 103 0.78 -0.06 -12.67
CA GLN A 103 1.58 0.03 -13.90
C GLN A 103 0.79 0.49 -15.14
N ASN A 104 -0.55 0.61 -15.03
CA ASN A 104 -1.39 1.19 -16.08
C ASN A 104 -1.41 2.71 -16.02
N GLU A 105 -1.04 3.31 -14.87
CA GLU A 105 -0.96 4.76 -14.67
C GLU A 105 0.48 5.27 -14.75
N GLU A 106 1.47 4.48 -14.30
CA GLU A 106 2.88 4.87 -14.29
C GLU A 106 3.79 3.66 -14.47
N ARG A 107 4.67 3.70 -15.47
CA ARG A 107 5.76 2.74 -15.68
C ARG A 107 6.87 3.38 -16.52
N GLU A 108 7.97 2.66 -16.73
CA GLU A 108 9.05 3.11 -17.62
C GLU A 108 8.50 3.51 -19.00
N ASP A 109 8.93 4.68 -19.50
CA ASP A 109 8.45 5.33 -20.73
C ASP A 109 6.93 5.64 -20.78
N PHE A 110 6.24 5.58 -19.64
CA PHE A 110 4.84 5.93 -19.50
C PHE A 110 4.65 6.86 -18.30
N ASP A 111 4.98 8.13 -18.54
CA ASP A 111 4.84 9.19 -17.55
C ASP A 111 3.39 9.64 -17.41
N ARG A 112 3.06 10.08 -16.20
CA ARG A 112 1.76 10.66 -15.89
C ARG A 112 1.68 12.12 -16.34
N VAL A 113 0.48 12.53 -16.72
CA VAL A 113 0.15 13.95 -17.00
C VAL A 113 -0.24 14.72 -15.75
N ASP A 114 -0.71 14.03 -14.71
CA ASP A 114 -1.19 14.63 -13.46
C ASP A 114 -0.74 13.77 -12.26
N LEU A 115 -0.38 14.42 -11.16
CA LEU A 115 0.11 13.83 -9.91
C LEU A 115 -0.99 13.58 -8.85
N VAL A 116 -2.26 13.90 -9.13
CA VAL A 116 -3.39 13.57 -8.24
C VAL A 116 -3.71 12.08 -8.19
N LEU A 117 -4.35 11.63 -7.10
CA LEU A 117 -4.90 10.28 -7.02
C LEU A 117 -6.00 10.09 -8.06
N PRO A 118 -6.07 8.93 -8.73
CA PRO A 118 -6.99 8.74 -9.84
C PRO A 118 -8.42 8.54 -9.35
N GLY A 119 -9.36 9.11 -10.12
CA GLY A 119 -10.80 8.95 -9.90
C GLY A 119 -11.27 9.32 -8.50
N LEU A 120 -12.08 8.44 -7.90
CA LEU A 120 -12.75 8.68 -6.62
C LEU A 120 -11.94 8.22 -5.39
N GLN A 121 -10.65 7.88 -5.54
CA GLN A 121 -9.81 7.47 -4.41
C GLN A 121 -9.71 8.58 -3.35
N GLN A 122 -9.59 9.84 -3.76
CA GLN A 122 -9.58 10.97 -2.82
C GLN A 122 -10.91 11.11 -2.06
N SER A 123 -12.02 10.81 -2.72
CA SER A 123 -13.35 10.82 -2.09
C SER A 123 -13.47 9.74 -1.03
N LEU A 124 -12.94 8.53 -1.25
CA LEU A 124 -12.90 7.48 -0.24
C LEU A 124 -12.08 7.89 1.00
N ILE A 125 -10.87 8.44 0.80
CA ILE A 125 -10.03 8.93 1.91
C ILE A 125 -10.77 9.98 2.74
N THR A 126 -11.56 10.83 2.09
CA THR A 126 -12.24 11.94 2.77
C THR A 126 -13.48 11.49 3.55
N ASN A 127 -14.13 10.40 3.13
CA ASN A 127 -15.36 9.91 3.78
C ASN A 127 -15.10 8.86 4.88
N VAL A 128 -13.95 8.20 4.86
CA VAL A 128 -13.52 7.20 5.85
C VAL A 128 -12.57 7.87 6.84
N THR A 129 -13.08 8.28 8.01
CA THR A 129 -12.36 9.13 8.99
C THR A 129 -12.84 8.95 10.42
#